data_AF-A0A976H404-F1
#
_entry.id   AF-A0A976H404-F1
#
_cell.length_a   1.000
_cell.length_b   1.000
_cell.length_c   1.000
_cell.angle_alpha   90.00
_cell.angle_beta   90.00
_cell.angle_gamma   90.00
#
_symmetry.space_group_name_H-M   'P 1'
#
loop_
_entity.id
_entity.type
_entity.pdbx_description
1 polymer ?
#
loop_
_entity_poly.entity_id
_entity_poly.type
_entity_poly.pdbx_seq_one_letter_code
_entity_poly.pdbx_strand_id
1 'polypeptide(L)'
;GGAKAVAYTQQLQLAIIFGGMLAAGYFMVSALPDGIGFGEALSLGGVSGKLNVITTGFTPDGFDWKDRYNLVSGTIGGLFLALSYFGTDQSQVGRYLTAKSTTESRMGLLLNGLVKIPMQFSILLLGALLFVFYQFNASPVFFNRAVEEKALQTPYRDSLTQLKTRFDTLQFDQLAQSKWYLQAPRPSLKDSIRQQQTQIDFLRKDYKRILAKASPGADTNDTNYIFLRYVVDQLPTGLVGLLIAIIFLAAWGSIAAALNSLASCTMIDFHQRFSTGMGQEQAYTWSKGYTFLWGVFCIITAQFASGLGSLIEAVNVLGSLFYGVILGIFLAAFYVPFVKGRAVFWAAVLGELGVIALFLLDRYGYLGLGFLWLNVAGALLVLVLALLFQFYLSSLGKKQ
;
A
#
# COMPACT_ATOMS: atom_id res chain seq x y z
N GLY A 1 -25.19 9.48 0.50
CA GLY A 1 -26.03 8.31 0.80
C GLY A 1 -25.94 7.82 2.24
N GLY A 2 -25.02 8.32 3.07
CA GLY A 2 -24.82 7.83 4.44
C GLY A 2 -24.17 6.43 4.50
N ALA A 3 -23.86 5.97 5.72
CA ALA A 3 -23.14 4.71 5.95
C ALA A 3 -23.86 3.47 5.37
N LYS A 4 -25.20 3.45 5.40
CA LYS A 4 -26.01 2.33 4.88
C LYS A 4 -25.85 2.16 3.37
N ALA A 5 -25.91 3.25 2.59
CA ALA A 5 -25.73 3.17 1.14
C ALA A 5 -24.31 2.71 0.77
N VAL A 6 -23.30 3.17 1.51
CA VAL A 6 -21.90 2.77 1.32
C VAL A 6 -21.71 1.27 1.58
N ALA A 7 -22.36 0.70 2.59
CA ALA A 7 -22.27 -0.73 2.89
C ALA A 7 -22.85 -1.60 1.75
N TYR A 8 -24.01 -1.23 1.21
CA TYR A 8 -24.63 -1.97 0.11
C TYR A 8 -23.79 -1.94 -1.17
N THR A 9 -23.22 -0.79 -1.53
CA THR A 9 -22.38 -0.69 -2.74
C THR A 9 -21.11 -1.50 -2.58
N GLN A 10 -20.49 -1.53 -1.40
CA GLN A 10 -19.27 -2.29 -1.14
C GLN A 10 -19.44 -3.80 -1.32
N GLN A 11 -20.60 -4.36 -0.98
CA GLN A 11 -20.86 -5.80 -1.16
C GLN A 11 -20.86 -6.21 -2.64
N LEU A 12 -21.54 -5.44 -3.50
CA LEU A 12 -21.55 -5.66 -4.94
C LEU A 12 -20.16 -5.44 -5.54
N GLN A 13 -19.46 -4.38 -5.10
CA GLN A 13 -18.11 -4.07 -5.56
C GLN A 13 -17.14 -5.22 -5.33
N LEU A 14 -17.22 -5.89 -4.18
CA LEU A 14 -16.35 -7.02 -3.86
C LEU A 14 -16.45 -8.14 -4.92
N ALA A 15 -17.67 -8.57 -5.25
CA ALA A 15 -17.89 -9.63 -6.23
C ALA A 15 -17.36 -9.24 -7.62
N ILE A 16 -17.59 -7.98 -8.03
CA ILE A 16 -17.15 -7.47 -9.32
C ILE A 16 -15.60 -7.36 -9.35
N ILE A 17 -14.96 -6.91 -8.27
CA ILE A 17 -13.49 -6.86 -8.16
C ILE A 17 -12.88 -8.26 -8.31
N PHE A 18 -13.40 -9.24 -7.57
CA PHE A 18 -12.91 -10.62 -7.67
C PHE A 18 -13.12 -11.20 -9.06
N GLY A 19 -14.29 -11.00 -9.66
CA GLY A 19 -14.58 -11.43 -11.03
C GLY A 19 -13.64 -10.81 -12.05
N GLY A 20 -13.39 -9.50 -11.95
CA GLY A 20 -12.47 -8.78 -12.83
C GLY A 20 -11.01 -9.25 -12.68
N MET A 21 -10.56 -9.47 -11.44
CA MET A 21 -9.22 -10.00 -11.17
C MET A 21 -9.04 -11.42 -11.73
N LEU A 22 -10.03 -12.29 -11.54
CA LEU A 22 -9.99 -13.66 -12.08
C LEU A 22 -10.01 -13.65 -13.61
N ALA A 23 -10.84 -12.80 -14.22
CA ALA A 23 -10.85 -12.64 -15.67
C ALA A 23 -9.48 -12.15 -16.19
N ALA A 24 -8.90 -11.11 -15.57
CA ALA A 24 -7.58 -10.63 -15.95
C ALA A 24 -6.50 -11.72 -15.82
N GLY A 25 -6.52 -12.50 -14.74
CA GLY A 25 -5.60 -13.63 -14.56
C GLY A 25 -5.79 -14.73 -15.61
N TYR A 26 -7.03 -15.07 -15.94
CA TYR A 26 -7.36 -16.03 -16.99
C TYR A 26 -6.80 -15.57 -18.35
N PHE A 27 -7.05 -14.33 -18.73
CA PHE A 27 -6.54 -13.76 -19.99
C PHE A 27 -5.01 -13.66 -20.02
N MET A 28 -4.35 -13.41 -18.89
CA MET A 28 -2.88 -13.46 -18.82
C MET A 28 -2.35 -14.85 -19.15
N VAL A 29 -2.93 -15.89 -18.53
CA VAL A 29 -2.48 -17.27 -18.73
C VAL A 29 -2.84 -17.77 -20.13
N SER A 30 -4.02 -17.45 -20.65
CA SER A 30 -4.42 -17.86 -22.01
C SER A 30 -3.60 -17.19 -23.12
N ALA A 31 -2.93 -16.08 -22.82
CA ALA A 31 -2.04 -15.38 -23.75
C ALA A 31 -0.57 -15.87 -23.65
N LEU A 32 -0.30 -16.91 -22.86
CA LEU A 32 0.98 -17.61 -22.86
C LEU A 32 1.02 -18.64 -24.00
N PRO A 33 2.21 -18.99 -24.51
CA PRO A 33 2.38 -20.04 -25.51
C PRO A 33 1.72 -21.39 -25.15
N ASP A 34 1.30 -22.14 -26.19
CA ASP A 34 0.70 -23.46 -26.04
C ASP A 34 1.57 -24.39 -25.18
N GLY A 35 0.93 -25.06 -24.22
CA GLY A 35 1.60 -25.94 -23.24
C GLY A 35 2.08 -25.25 -21.97
N ILE A 36 1.92 -23.92 -21.84
CA ILE A 36 2.19 -23.18 -20.60
C ILE A 36 0.87 -22.88 -19.91
N GLY A 37 0.52 -23.73 -18.94
CA GLY A 37 -0.57 -23.46 -18.04
C GLY A 37 -0.16 -22.54 -16.89
N PHE A 38 -1.07 -22.38 -15.94
CA PHE A 38 -0.85 -21.63 -14.72
C PHE A 38 0.32 -22.19 -13.88
N GLY A 39 0.50 -23.52 -13.84
CA GLY A 39 1.57 -24.17 -13.06
C GLY A 39 2.96 -23.88 -13.62
N GLU A 40 3.11 -23.97 -14.94
CA GLU A 40 4.35 -23.67 -15.67
C GLU A 40 4.71 -22.19 -15.59
N ALA A 41 3.71 -21.31 -15.67
CA ALA A 41 3.90 -19.88 -15.49
C ALA A 41 4.51 -19.58 -14.11
N LEU A 42 4.01 -20.22 -13.05
CA LEU A 42 4.57 -20.05 -11.70
C LEU A 42 5.98 -20.62 -11.56
N SER A 43 6.27 -21.78 -12.13
CA SER A 43 7.61 -22.35 -12.07
C SER A 43 8.65 -21.42 -12.71
N LEU A 44 8.31 -20.78 -13.83
CA LEU A 44 9.16 -19.77 -14.49
C LEU A 44 9.32 -18.48 -13.67
N GLY A 45 8.24 -18.02 -13.02
CA GLY A 45 8.31 -16.90 -12.07
C GLY A 45 9.28 -17.19 -10.91
N GLY A 46 9.30 -18.44 -10.43
CA GLY A 46 10.23 -18.90 -9.40
C GLY A 46 11.68 -18.92 -9.86
N VAL A 47 11.93 -19.36 -11.10
CA VAL A 47 13.26 -19.36 -11.74
C VAL A 47 13.87 -17.96 -11.80
N SER A 48 13.04 -16.94 -12.02
CA SER A 48 13.45 -15.53 -12.06
C SER A 48 13.63 -14.87 -10.68
N GLY A 49 13.42 -15.63 -9.59
CA GLY A 49 13.51 -15.14 -8.21
C GLY A 49 12.37 -14.21 -7.80
N LYS A 50 11.35 -14.01 -8.64
CA LYS A 50 10.22 -13.10 -8.37
C LYS A 50 9.16 -13.70 -7.44
N LEU A 51 9.17 -15.03 -7.25
CA LEU A 51 8.31 -15.72 -6.27
C LEU A 51 8.97 -15.90 -4.88
N ASN A 52 10.27 -15.64 -4.75
CA ASN A 52 10.98 -15.71 -3.46
C ASN A 52 10.77 -14.42 -2.67
N VAL A 53 9.54 -14.20 -2.22
CA VAL A 53 9.13 -12.97 -1.53
C VAL A 53 9.37 -13.07 -0.01
N ILE A 54 9.53 -14.28 0.53
CA ILE A 54 9.64 -14.52 1.97
C ILE A 54 11.10 -14.68 2.36
N THR A 55 11.64 -13.70 3.08
CA THR A 55 12.95 -13.77 3.74
C THR A 55 12.73 -14.01 5.24
N THR A 56 13.64 -14.74 5.89
CA THR A 56 13.60 -14.92 7.36
C THR A 56 14.09 -13.66 8.10
N GLY A 57 14.83 -12.79 7.42
CA GLY A 57 15.47 -11.60 7.99
C GLY A 57 16.80 -11.90 8.68
N PHE A 58 17.16 -13.17 8.88
CA PHE A 58 18.45 -13.54 9.44
C PHE A 58 19.50 -13.64 8.33
N THR A 59 20.51 -12.78 8.40
CA THR A 59 21.72 -12.80 7.57
C THR A 59 22.91 -13.32 8.40
N PRO A 60 24.03 -13.70 7.77
CA PRO A 60 25.24 -14.10 8.50
C PRO A 60 25.75 -13.04 9.49
N ASP A 61 25.43 -11.76 9.22
CA ASP A 61 25.86 -10.60 10.01
C ASP A 61 24.83 -10.20 11.09
N GLY A 62 23.70 -10.91 11.21
CA GLY A 62 22.66 -10.65 12.20
C GLY A 62 21.26 -10.54 11.62
N PHE A 63 20.33 -9.92 12.35
CA PHE A 63 18.97 -9.68 11.85
C PHE A 63 18.90 -8.37 11.06
N ASP A 64 18.40 -8.43 9.83
CA ASP A 64 18.18 -7.27 8.97
C ASP A 64 16.89 -6.54 9.35
N TRP A 65 17.03 -5.56 10.25
CA TRP A 65 15.96 -4.67 10.68
C TRP A 65 15.45 -3.74 9.57
N LYS A 66 16.23 -3.56 8.50
CA LYS A 66 15.91 -2.69 7.36
C LYS A 66 15.04 -3.42 6.33
N ASP A 67 15.12 -4.75 6.28
CA ASP A 67 14.21 -5.55 5.47
C ASP A 67 12.77 -5.43 6.00
N ARG A 68 11.96 -4.70 5.24
CA ARG A 68 10.58 -4.32 5.57
C ARG A 68 9.62 -5.51 5.50
N TYR A 69 9.94 -6.54 4.73
CA TYR A 69 9.00 -7.60 4.39
C TYR A 69 9.47 -8.99 4.80
N ASN A 70 10.54 -9.08 5.59
CA ASN A 70 10.92 -10.34 6.22
C ASN A 70 9.83 -10.87 7.17
N LEU A 71 9.86 -12.17 7.45
CA LEU A 71 8.85 -12.84 8.27
C LEU A 71 8.62 -12.17 9.62
N VAL A 72 9.68 -11.72 10.30
CA VAL A 72 9.58 -11.11 11.64
C VAL A 72 9.01 -9.69 11.56
N SER A 73 9.53 -8.85 10.66
CA SER A 73 9.03 -7.50 10.40
C SER A 73 7.56 -7.52 9.96
N GLY A 74 7.20 -8.45 9.08
CA GLY A 74 5.84 -8.63 8.58
C GLY A 74 4.87 -9.18 9.62
N THR A 75 5.30 -10.13 10.46
CA THR A 75 4.43 -10.69 11.51
C THR A 75 4.31 -9.76 12.71
N ILE A 76 5.41 -9.24 13.25
CA ILE A 76 5.38 -8.39 14.46
C ILE A 76 5.00 -6.95 14.09
N GLY A 77 5.76 -6.32 13.19
CA GLY A 77 5.47 -4.95 12.77
C GLY A 77 4.13 -4.83 12.07
N GLY A 78 3.80 -5.78 11.20
CA GLY A 78 2.48 -5.87 10.56
C GLY A 78 1.34 -6.16 11.55
N LEU A 79 1.56 -6.94 12.61
CA LEU A 79 0.56 -7.13 13.68
C LEU A 79 0.26 -5.82 14.41
N PHE A 80 1.27 -5.05 14.81
CA PHE A 80 1.05 -3.76 15.47
C PHE A 80 0.34 -2.76 14.57
N LEU A 81 0.73 -2.70 13.29
CA LEU A 81 0.02 -1.91 12.27
C LEU A 81 -1.45 -2.33 12.17
N ALA A 82 -1.73 -3.64 12.08
CA ALA A 82 -3.08 -4.16 11.96
C ALA A 82 -3.92 -3.92 13.23
N LEU A 83 -3.34 -4.10 14.42
CA LEU A 83 -4.01 -3.83 15.69
C LEU A 83 -4.41 -2.35 15.79
N SER A 84 -3.53 -1.45 15.38
CA SER A 84 -3.86 -0.02 15.36
C SER A 84 -4.93 0.30 14.32
N TYR A 85 -4.75 -0.17 13.09
CA TYR A 85 -5.67 0.08 11.98
C TYR A 85 -7.08 -0.45 12.25
N PHE A 86 -7.22 -1.70 12.71
CA PHE A 86 -8.54 -2.27 12.96
C PHE A 86 -9.10 -1.93 14.35
N GLY A 87 -8.25 -1.64 15.33
CA GLY A 87 -8.66 -1.40 16.71
C GLY A 87 -8.90 0.06 17.06
N THR A 88 -8.26 1.00 16.37
CA THR A 88 -8.23 2.42 16.77
C THR A 88 -8.62 3.40 15.66
N ASP A 89 -8.56 2.99 14.39
CA ASP A 89 -8.92 3.87 13.26
C ASP A 89 -10.44 3.99 13.11
N GLN A 90 -10.96 5.22 13.09
CA GLN A 90 -12.39 5.49 13.00
C GLN A 90 -13.03 4.96 11.69
N SER A 91 -12.28 4.87 10.60
CA SER A 91 -12.75 4.30 9.32
C SER A 91 -13.05 2.81 9.40
N GLN A 92 -12.43 2.11 10.36
CA GLN A 92 -12.68 0.70 10.65
C GLN A 92 -13.63 0.54 11.83
N VAL A 93 -13.31 1.16 12.97
CA VAL A 93 -14.10 1.06 14.21
C VAL A 93 -15.54 1.52 14.02
N GLY A 94 -15.75 2.58 13.23
CA GLY A 94 -17.09 3.06 12.90
C GLY A 94 -17.99 1.99 12.28
N ARG A 95 -17.43 1.04 11.52
CA ARG A 95 -18.19 -0.07 10.91
C ARG A 95 -18.72 -1.04 11.97
N TYR A 96 -17.90 -1.32 12.99
CA TYR A 96 -18.21 -2.25 14.06
C TYR A 96 -19.26 -1.70 15.03
N LEU A 97 -19.26 -0.39 15.26
CA LEU A 97 -20.24 0.30 16.11
C LEU A 97 -21.63 0.35 15.48
N THR A 98 -21.73 0.24 14.17
CA THR A 98 -23.00 0.22 13.43
C THR A 98 -23.58 -1.18 13.20
N ALA A 99 -22.91 -2.23 13.71
CA ALA A 99 -23.40 -3.61 13.62
C ALA A 99 -24.66 -3.80 14.49
N LYS A 100 -25.55 -4.74 14.13
CA LYS A 100 -26.80 -4.94 14.89
C LYS A 100 -26.55 -5.60 16.25
N SER A 101 -25.48 -6.38 16.37
CA SER A 101 -25.09 -7.05 17.61
C SER A 101 -23.57 -7.20 17.71
N THR A 102 -23.10 -7.48 18.93
CA THR A 102 -21.69 -7.79 19.20
C THR A 102 -21.23 -9.04 18.44
N THR A 103 -22.09 -10.05 18.30
CA THR A 103 -21.82 -11.25 17.52
C THR A 103 -21.62 -10.94 16.04
N GLU A 104 -22.52 -10.14 15.43
CA GLU A 104 -22.38 -9.73 14.03
C GLU A 104 -21.11 -8.89 13.80
N SER A 105 -20.77 -8.02 14.76
CA SER A 105 -19.54 -7.22 14.72
C SER A 105 -18.27 -8.09 14.71
N ARG A 106 -18.20 -9.09 15.61
CA ARG A 106 -17.09 -10.07 15.67
C ARG A 106 -17.02 -10.92 14.40
N MET A 107 -18.17 -11.37 13.89
CA MET A 107 -18.23 -12.13 12.65
C MET A 107 -17.75 -11.29 11.46
N GLY A 108 -18.15 -10.01 11.38
CA GLY A 108 -17.69 -9.09 10.35
C GLY A 108 -16.17 -8.87 10.37
N LEU A 109 -15.57 -8.75 11.56
CA LEU A 109 -14.13 -8.70 11.75
C LEU A 109 -13.42 -9.97 11.25
N LEU A 110 -13.92 -11.15 11.62
CA LEU A 110 -13.35 -12.43 11.19
C LEU A 110 -13.47 -12.63 9.67
N LEU A 111 -14.64 -12.33 9.09
CA LEU A 111 -14.86 -12.40 7.65
C LEU A 111 -13.96 -11.44 6.88
N ASN A 112 -13.69 -10.25 7.42
CA ASN A 112 -12.73 -9.32 6.82
C ASN A 112 -11.35 -9.97 6.70
N GLY A 113 -10.83 -10.55 7.79
CA GLY A 113 -9.56 -11.26 7.78
C GLY A 113 -9.55 -12.43 6.79
N LEU A 114 -10.60 -13.27 6.82
CA LEU A 114 -10.72 -14.45 5.97
C LEU A 114 -10.76 -14.10 4.48
N VAL A 115 -11.44 -13.03 4.08
CA VAL A 115 -11.54 -12.59 2.67
C VAL A 115 -10.29 -11.83 2.23
N LYS A 116 -9.66 -11.08 3.14
CA LYS A 116 -8.51 -10.23 2.81
C LYS A 116 -7.25 -11.05 2.49
N ILE A 117 -7.05 -12.19 3.15
CA ILE A 117 -5.90 -13.08 2.89
C ILE A 117 -5.88 -13.59 1.43
N PRO A 118 -6.92 -14.29 0.92
CA PRO A 118 -6.93 -14.77 -0.46
C PRO A 118 -6.99 -13.64 -1.49
N MET A 119 -7.63 -12.52 -1.15
CA MET A 119 -7.61 -11.32 -2.00
C MET A 119 -6.19 -10.79 -2.19
N GLN A 120 -5.46 -10.56 -1.10
CA GLN A 120 -4.10 -10.04 -1.14
C GLN A 120 -3.15 -11.01 -1.86
N PHE A 121 -3.30 -12.31 -1.61
CA PHE A 121 -2.57 -13.34 -2.33
C PHE A 121 -2.86 -13.28 -3.84
N SER A 122 -4.12 -13.15 -4.25
CA SER A 122 -4.52 -13.04 -5.66
C SER A 122 -3.94 -11.79 -6.34
N ILE A 123 -3.89 -10.65 -5.65
CA ILE A 123 -3.29 -9.41 -6.19
C ILE A 123 -1.79 -9.60 -6.43
N LEU A 124 -1.07 -10.16 -5.45
CA LEU A 124 0.37 -10.43 -5.58
C LEU A 124 0.66 -11.47 -6.68
N LEU A 125 -0.18 -12.51 -6.73
CA LEU A 125 -0.12 -13.56 -7.75
C LEU A 125 -0.33 -12.97 -9.16
N LEU A 126 -1.29 -12.07 -9.35
CA LEU A 126 -1.47 -11.35 -10.62
C LEU A 126 -0.22 -10.54 -10.99
N GLY A 127 0.44 -9.90 -10.03
CA GLY A 127 1.71 -9.21 -10.26
C GLY A 127 2.82 -10.16 -10.74
N ALA A 128 2.91 -11.35 -10.14
CA ALA A 128 3.87 -12.38 -10.55
C ALA A 128 3.55 -12.96 -11.94
N LEU A 129 2.27 -13.26 -12.21
CA LEU A 129 1.80 -13.69 -13.52
C LEU A 129 2.05 -12.62 -14.59
N LEU A 130 1.90 -11.34 -14.25
CA LEU A 130 2.15 -10.25 -15.17
C LEU A 130 3.63 -10.11 -15.53
N PHE A 131 4.52 -10.37 -14.56
CA PHE A 131 5.95 -10.49 -14.85
C PHE A 131 6.23 -11.63 -15.84
N VAL A 132 5.63 -12.81 -15.62
CA VAL A 132 5.77 -13.97 -16.50
C VAL A 132 5.17 -13.70 -17.89
N PHE A 133 4.02 -13.02 -17.95
CA PHE A 133 3.38 -12.63 -19.20
C PHE A 133 4.33 -11.81 -20.09
N TYR A 134 5.04 -10.84 -19.49
CA TYR A 134 6.03 -10.02 -20.20
C TYR A 134 7.36 -10.75 -20.49
N GLN A 135 7.54 -12.00 -20.03
CA GLN A 135 8.62 -12.87 -20.50
C GLN A 135 8.30 -13.56 -21.84
N PHE A 136 7.04 -13.47 -22.30
CA PHE A 136 6.58 -14.06 -23.56
C PHE A 136 5.89 -13.07 -24.50
N ASN A 137 5.57 -11.87 -24.00
CA ASN A 137 4.95 -10.79 -24.74
C ASN A 137 5.77 -9.51 -24.62
N ALA A 138 5.78 -8.69 -25.67
CA ALA A 138 6.51 -7.43 -25.66
C ALA A 138 6.00 -6.50 -24.54
N SER A 139 6.93 -5.98 -23.74
CA SER A 139 6.68 -5.07 -22.64
C SER A 139 7.23 -3.69 -23.00
N PRO A 140 6.54 -2.57 -22.70
CA PRO A 140 7.15 -1.27 -22.89
C PRO A 140 8.37 -1.08 -21.97
N VAL A 141 9.31 -0.24 -22.41
CA VAL A 141 10.44 0.19 -21.57
C VAL A 141 9.98 0.99 -20.35
N PHE A 142 8.86 1.72 -20.50
CA PHE A 142 8.24 2.55 -19.47
C PHE A 142 6.72 2.49 -19.57
N PHE A 143 6.02 2.25 -18.46
CA PHE A 143 4.57 1.95 -18.47
C PHE A 143 3.68 3.19 -18.44
N ASN A 144 4.17 4.35 -17.99
CA ASN A 144 3.39 5.59 -17.97
C ASN A 144 3.52 6.36 -19.29
N ARG A 145 2.61 6.07 -20.21
CA ARG A 145 2.56 6.65 -21.56
C ARG A 145 2.51 8.17 -21.58
N ALA A 146 1.77 8.80 -20.67
CA ALA A 146 1.59 10.25 -20.66
C ALA A 146 2.91 11.00 -20.39
N VAL A 147 3.79 10.43 -19.57
CA VAL A 147 5.11 11.04 -19.31
C VAL A 147 6.09 10.70 -20.43
N GLU A 148 6.05 9.49 -20.99
CA GLU A 148 6.86 9.13 -22.16
C GLU A 148 6.57 10.05 -23.35
N GLU A 149 5.29 10.27 -23.69
CA GLU A 149 4.89 11.13 -24.82
C GLU A 149 5.38 12.56 -24.66
N LYS A 150 5.28 13.13 -23.44
CA LYS A 150 5.82 14.46 -23.14
C LYS A 150 7.34 14.49 -23.26
N ALA A 151 8.04 13.48 -22.74
CA ALA A 151 9.50 13.40 -22.79
C ALA A 151 10.04 13.29 -24.22
N LEU A 152 9.33 12.59 -25.11
CA LEU A 152 9.69 12.46 -26.53
C LEU A 152 9.53 13.76 -27.34
N GLN A 153 8.84 14.77 -26.80
CA GLN A 153 8.73 16.10 -27.40
C GLN A 153 9.88 17.03 -27.00
N THR A 154 10.85 16.55 -26.22
CA THR A 154 11.99 17.33 -25.73
C THR A 154 13.28 17.01 -26.50
N PRO A 155 14.38 17.79 -26.31
CA PRO A 155 15.68 17.47 -26.92
C PRO A 155 16.25 16.10 -26.54
N TYR A 156 15.73 15.44 -25.50
CA TYR A 156 16.15 14.11 -25.07
C TYR A 156 15.56 12.96 -25.91
N ARG A 157 14.72 13.27 -26.91
CA ARG A 157 14.05 12.28 -27.78
C ARG A 157 15.01 11.24 -28.35
N ASP A 158 16.15 11.66 -28.89
CA ASP A 158 17.09 10.75 -29.55
C ASP A 158 17.73 9.77 -28.56
N SER A 159 18.09 10.27 -27.38
CA SER A 159 18.62 9.44 -26.29
C SER A 159 17.58 8.41 -25.80
N LEU A 160 16.32 8.84 -25.62
CA LEU A 160 15.23 7.95 -25.23
C LEU A 160 14.95 6.90 -26.30
N THR A 161 14.93 7.31 -27.57
CA THR A 161 14.68 6.40 -28.70
C THR A 161 15.80 5.37 -28.82
N GLN A 162 17.07 5.78 -28.68
CA GLN A 162 18.21 4.86 -28.71
C GLN A 162 18.15 3.82 -27.58
N LEU A 163 17.82 4.26 -26.36
CA LEU A 163 17.65 3.35 -25.22
C LEU A 163 16.48 2.38 -25.44
N LYS A 164 15.37 2.87 -26.00
CA LYS A 164 14.21 2.06 -26.36
C LYS A 164 14.57 0.99 -27.39
N THR A 165 15.26 1.32 -28.46
CA THR A 165 15.72 0.34 -29.47
C THR A 165 16.62 -0.74 -28.87
N ARG A 166 17.56 -0.36 -27.99
CA ARG A 166 18.41 -1.34 -27.28
C ARG A 166 17.58 -2.25 -26.38
N PHE A 167 16.61 -1.68 -25.66
CA PHE A 167 15.69 -2.43 -24.83
C PHE A 167 14.85 -3.41 -25.65
N ASP A 168 14.27 -2.97 -26.77
CA ASP A 168 13.43 -3.80 -27.64
C ASP A 168 14.23 -4.99 -28.22
N THR A 169 15.51 -4.76 -28.55
CA THR A 169 16.42 -5.80 -29.03
C THR A 169 16.68 -6.86 -27.94
N LEU A 170 17.06 -6.43 -26.73
CA LEU A 170 17.30 -7.36 -25.62
C LEU A 170 16.02 -8.10 -25.20
N GLN A 171 14.88 -7.42 -25.26
CA GLN A 171 13.59 -8.05 -24.98
C GLN A 171 13.27 -9.11 -26.03
N PHE A 172 13.49 -8.85 -27.32
CA PHE A 172 13.29 -9.85 -28.37
C PHE A 172 14.14 -11.11 -28.12
N ASP A 173 15.41 -10.94 -27.76
CA ASP A 173 16.29 -12.06 -27.43
C ASP A 173 15.82 -12.82 -26.18
N GLN A 174 15.38 -12.09 -25.15
CA GLN A 174 14.83 -12.68 -23.92
C GLN A 174 13.56 -13.51 -24.21
N LEU A 175 12.65 -12.98 -25.03
CA LEU A 175 11.42 -13.67 -25.45
C LEU A 175 11.75 -14.99 -26.16
N ALA A 176 12.77 -14.99 -27.02
CA ALA A 176 13.24 -16.21 -27.67
C ALA A 176 13.82 -17.21 -26.66
N GLN A 177 14.70 -16.76 -25.77
CA GLN A 177 15.33 -17.63 -24.75
C GLN A 177 14.31 -18.24 -23.77
N SER A 178 13.32 -17.47 -23.33
CA SER A 178 12.23 -17.95 -22.48
C SER A 178 11.44 -19.09 -23.15
N LYS A 179 11.20 -19.00 -24.46
CA LYS A 179 10.57 -20.09 -25.24
C LYS A 179 11.45 -21.34 -25.31
N TRP A 180 12.76 -21.19 -25.55
CA TRP A 180 13.71 -22.32 -25.57
C TRP A 180 13.84 -23.02 -24.21
N TYR A 181 13.87 -22.25 -23.12
CA TYR A 181 13.98 -22.78 -21.76
C TYR A 181 12.83 -23.73 -21.42
N LEU A 182 11.63 -23.47 -21.93
CA LEU A 182 10.47 -24.34 -21.70
C LEU A 182 10.54 -25.65 -22.48
N GLN A 183 11.10 -25.64 -23.69
CA GLN A 183 11.25 -26.84 -24.50
C GLN A 183 12.34 -27.76 -23.94
N ALA A 184 13.43 -27.19 -23.42
CA ALA A 184 14.54 -27.92 -22.84
C ALA A 184 15.16 -27.15 -21.66
N PRO A 185 14.67 -27.36 -20.42
CA PRO A 185 15.20 -26.68 -19.25
C PRO A 185 16.69 -26.98 -19.05
N ARG A 186 17.54 -25.95 -19.11
CA ARG A 186 18.99 -26.06 -18.87
C ARG A 186 19.45 -25.00 -17.87
N PRO A 187 20.34 -25.33 -16.92
CA PRO A 187 20.89 -24.34 -15.98
C PRO A 187 21.56 -23.16 -16.67
N SER A 188 22.28 -23.39 -17.77
CA SER A 188 22.93 -22.33 -18.55
C SER A 188 21.95 -21.34 -19.17
N LEU A 189 20.79 -21.80 -19.65
CA LEU A 189 19.74 -20.91 -20.17
C LEU A 189 19.10 -20.09 -19.06
N LYS A 190 18.91 -20.68 -17.88
CA LYS A 190 18.41 -19.97 -16.69
C LYS A 190 19.34 -18.82 -16.29
N ASP A 191 20.64 -19.05 -16.28
CA ASP A 191 21.62 -18.00 -15.96
C ASP A 191 21.65 -16.90 -17.03
N SER A 192 21.55 -17.26 -18.32
CA SER A 192 21.43 -16.29 -19.41
C SER A 192 20.18 -15.41 -19.30
N ILE A 193 19.01 -16.00 -19.02
CA ILE A 193 17.75 -15.25 -18.81
C ILE A 193 17.89 -14.29 -17.63
N ARG A 194 18.51 -14.72 -16.53
CA ARG A 194 18.75 -13.88 -15.35
C ARG A 194 19.71 -12.73 -15.65
N GLN A 195 20.77 -12.98 -16.42
CA GLN A 195 21.73 -11.95 -16.83
C GLN A 195 21.08 -10.92 -17.76
N GLN A 196 20.31 -11.35 -18.76
CA GLN A 196 19.55 -10.46 -19.64
C GLN A 196 18.51 -9.63 -18.87
N GLN A 197 17.80 -10.24 -17.92
CA GLN A 197 16.87 -9.51 -17.05
C GLN A 197 17.57 -8.38 -16.29
N THR A 198 18.81 -8.62 -15.83
CA THR A 198 19.61 -7.60 -15.14
C THR A 198 19.99 -6.45 -16.07
N GLN A 199 20.31 -6.75 -17.34
CA GLN A 199 20.58 -5.73 -18.35
C GLN A 199 19.33 -4.91 -18.71
N ILE A 200 18.18 -5.57 -18.85
CA ILE A 200 16.88 -4.93 -19.07
C ILE A 200 16.54 -3.98 -17.91
N ASP A 201 16.73 -4.44 -16.67
CA ASP A 201 16.48 -3.61 -15.48
C ASP A 201 17.43 -2.40 -15.43
N PHE A 202 18.68 -2.55 -15.88
CA PHE A 202 19.63 -1.45 -16.01
C PHE A 202 19.18 -0.44 -17.08
N LEU A 203 18.79 -0.89 -18.26
CA LEU A 203 18.26 -0.01 -19.32
C LEU A 203 17.00 0.74 -18.88
N ARG A 204 16.09 0.08 -18.16
CA ARG A 204 14.92 0.75 -17.57
C ARG A 204 15.31 1.85 -16.58
N LYS A 205 16.33 1.62 -15.75
CA LYS A 205 16.85 2.64 -14.81
C LYS A 205 17.46 3.83 -15.55
N ASP A 206 18.25 3.57 -16.58
CA ASP A 206 18.86 4.63 -17.39
C ASP A 206 17.80 5.42 -18.18
N TYR A 207 16.81 4.73 -18.75
CA TYR A 207 15.67 5.35 -19.42
C TYR A 207 14.92 6.29 -18.47
N LYS A 208 14.60 5.84 -17.26
CA LYS A 208 13.97 6.66 -16.21
C LYS A 208 14.83 7.87 -15.81
N ARG A 209 16.16 7.72 -15.76
CA ARG A 209 17.09 8.82 -15.45
C ARG A 209 17.04 9.93 -16.52
N ILE A 210 17.00 9.57 -17.79
CA ILE A 210 16.87 10.54 -18.89
C ILE A 210 15.47 11.14 -18.89
N LEU A 211 14.44 10.34 -18.65
CA LEU A 211 13.05 10.79 -18.59
C LEU A 211 12.82 11.81 -17.46
N ALA A 212 13.48 11.64 -16.31
CA ALA A 212 13.47 12.62 -15.22
C ALA A 212 14.10 13.97 -15.61
N LYS A 213 15.13 13.96 -16.48
CA LYS A 213 15.74 15.19 -17.03
C LYS A 213 14.86 15.83 -18.10
N ALA A 214 14.18 15.01 -18.90
CA ALA A 214 13.30 15.46 -19.97
C ALA A 214 12.00 16.09 -19.44
N SER A 215 11.47 15.59 -18.32
CA SER A 215 10.23 16.08 -17.73
C SER A 215 10.40 16.37 -16.23
N PRO A 216 11.01 17.52 -15.87
CA PRO A 216 11.17 17.90 -14.47
C PRO A 216 9.82 18.00 -13.75
N GLY A 217 9.70 17.33 -12.60
CA GLY A 217 8.46 17.29 -11.81
C GLY A 217 7.45 16.20 -12.21
N ALA A 218 7.70 15.44 -13.28
CA ALA A 218 6.88 14.27 -13.59
C ALA A 218 7.25 13.06 -12.73
N ASP A 219 6.26 12.24 -12.39
CA ASP A 219 6.49 10.97 -11.70
C ASP A 219 7.13 9.95 -12.66
N THR A 220 8.40 9.62 -12.40
CA THR A 220 9.16 8.63 -13.17
C THR A 220 9.07 7.22 -12.59
N ASN A 221 8.31 7.03 -11.50
CA ASN A 221 7.92 5.72 -11.02
C ASN A 221 6.64 5.26 -11.71
N ASP A 222 6.76 4.24 -12.56
CA ASP A 222 5.67 3.66 -13.34
C ASP A 222 5.13 2.35 -12.77
N THR A 223 5.56 1.95 -11.56
CA THR A 223 5.15 0.68 -10.93
C THR A 223 3.63 0.56 -10.82
N ASN A 224 2.96 1.67 -10.50
CA ASN A 224 1.50 1.73 -10.37
C ASN A 224 0.76 1.58 -11.72
N TYR A 225 1.47 1.73 -12.84
CA TYR A 225 0.90 1.69 -14.19
C TYR A 225 1.07 0.34 -14.88
N ILE A 226 1.87 -0.58 -14.35
CA ILE A 226 2.17 -1.87 -15.00
C ILE A 226 0.88 -2.67 -15.26
N PHE A 227 0.04 -2.82 -14.24
CA PHE A 227 -1.23 -3.53 -14.36
C PHE A 227 -2.23 -2.78 -15.25
N LEU A 228 -2.34 -1.45 -15.10
CA LEU A 228 -3.21 -0.62 -15.93
C LEU A 228 -2.84 -0.72 -17.42
N ARG A 229 -1.55 -0.69 -17.73
CA ARG A 229 -1.03 -0.81 -19.09
C ARG A 229 -1.39 -2.15 -19.71
N TYR A 230 -1.22 -3.23 -18.96
CA TYR A 230 -1.66 -4.56 -19.38
C TYR A 230 -3.16 -4.59 -19.68
N VAL A 231 -3.99 -4.09 -18.77
CA VAL A 231 -5.43 -4.05 -18.94
C VAL A 231 -5.79 -3.34 -20.25
N VAL A 232 -5.26 -2.14 -20.48
CA VAL A 232 -5.60 -1.32 -21.65
C VAL A 232 -5.08 -1.92 -22.95
N ASP A 233 -3.87 -2.48 -22.96
CA ASP A 233 -3.22 -2.91 -24.20
C ASP A 233 -3.57 -4.36 -24.61
N GLN A 234 -3.92 -5.23 -23.65
CA GLN A 234 -4.03 -6.68 -23.88
C GLN A 234 -5.44 -7.24 -23.72
N LEU A 235 -6.36 -6.55 -23.02
CA LEU A 235 -7.70 -7.08 -22.77
C LEU A 235 -8.73 -6.58 -23.80
N PRO A 236 -9.81 -7.36 -24.06
CA PRO A 236 -10.89 -6.92 -24.93
C PRO A 236 -11.57 -5.64 -24.43
N THR A 237 -11.98 -4.77 -25.35
CA THR A 237 -12.50 -3.42 -25.04
C THR A 237 -13.63 -3.39 -24.00
N GLY A 238 -14.53 -4.39 -23.98
CA GLY A 238 -15.56 -4.51 -22.95
C GLY A 238 -15.01 -4.79 -21.54
N LEU A 239 -13.99 -5.66 -21.45
CA LEU A 239 -13.33 -6.00 -20.18
C LEU A 239 -12.45 -4.85 -19.67
N VAL A 240 -11.82 -4.09 -20.58
CA VAL A 240 -11.11 -2.85 -20.24
C VAL A 240 -12.04 -1.86 -19.54
N GLY A 241 -13.20 -1.60 -20.14
CA GLY A 241 -14.21 -0.72 -19.55
C GLY A 241 -14.68 -1.20 -18.17
N LEU A 242 -14.93 -2.51 -18.03
CA LEU A 242 -15.32 -3.12 -16.75
C LEU A 242 -14.23 -2.94 -15.68
N LEU A 243 -12.96 -3.24 -15.99
CA LEU A 243 -11.86 -3.12 -15.03
C LEU A 243 -11.58 -1.68 -14.63
N ILE A 244 -11.65 -0.74 -15.56
CA ILE A 244 -11.53 0.69 -15.24
C ILE A 244 -12.68 1.11 -14.32
N ALA A 245 -13.92 0.70 -14.61
CA ALA A 245 -15.07 0.99 -13.75
C ALA A 245 -14.90 0.40 -12.34
N ILE A 246 -14.37 -0.83 -12.24
CA ILE A 246 -14.05 -1.49 -10.97
C ILE A 246 -13.06 -0.65 -10.14
N ILE A 247 -11.99 -0.15 -10.78
CA ILE A 247 -10.97 0.66 -10.11
C ILE A 247 -11.58 1.94 -9.54
N PHE A 248 -12.42 2.64 -10.31
CA PHE A 248 -13.14 3.83 -9.83
C PHE A 248 -14.11 3.50 -8.70
N LEU A 249 -14.88 2.42 -8.83
CA LEU A 249 -15.82 1.99 -7.80
C LEU A 249 -15.11 1.66 -6.48
N ALA A 250 -13.99 0.95 -6.54
CA ALA A 250 -13.17 0.64 -5.36
C ALA A 250 -12.60 1.90 -4.71
N ALA A 251 -12.07 2.82 -5.52
CA ALA A 251 -11.53 4.09 -5.05
C ALA A 251 -12.61 4.95 -4.36
N TRP A 252 -13.78 5.11 -4.97
CA TRP A 252 -14.89 5.88 -4.39
C TRP A 252 -15.39 5.30 -3.08
N GLY A 253 -15.47 3.96 -2.97
CA GLY A 253 -15.89 3.30 -1.74
C GLY A 253 -14.95 3.60 -0.57
N SER A 254 -13.63 3.62 -0.81
CA SER A 254 -12.63 3.93 0.20
C SER A 254 -12.59 5.43 0.56
N ILE A 255 -12.62 6.30 -0.46
CA ILE A 255 -12.64 7.76 -0.27
C ILE A 255 -13.88 8.20 0.52
N ALA A 256 -15.07 7.67 0.19
CA ALA A 256 -16.29 8.00 0.91
C ALA A 256 -16.23 7.59 2.38
N ALA A 257 -15.65 6.42 2.69
CA ALA A 257 -15.47 5.97 4.07
C ALA A 257 -14.49 6.89 4.84
N ALA A 258 -13.36 7.24 4.24
CA ALA A 258 -12.36 8.14 4.85
C ALA A 258 -12.94 9.55 5.11
N LEU A 259 -13.62 10.14 4.13
CA LEU A 259 -14.26 11.46 4.27
C LEU A 259 -15.35 11.44 5.35
N ASN A 260 -16.15 10.37 5.41
CA ASN A 260 -17.17 10.22 6.45
C ASN A 260 -16.55 10.12 7.84
N SER A 261 -15.45 9.39 8.00
CA SER A 261 -14.75 9.28 9.28
C SER A 261 -14.12 10.60 9.71
N LEU A 262 -13.46 11.31 8.80
CA LEU A 262 -12.89 12.64 9.08
C LEU A 262 -13.97 13.65 9.47
N ALA A 263 -15.09 13.68 8.73
CA ALA A 263 -16.22 14.54 9.05
C ALA A 263 -16.85 14.18 10.40
N SER A 264 -16.98 12.89 10.71
CA SER A 264 -17.52 12.40 11.99
C SER A 264 -16.63 12.80 13.17
N CYS A 265 -15.31 12.55 13.10
CA CYS A 265 -14.36 12.99 14.13
C CYS A 265 -14.37 14.50 14.31
N THR A 266 -14.37 15.27 13.22
CA THR A 266 -14.44 16.74 13.30
C THR A 266 -15.72 17.21 13.98
N MET A 267 -16.85 16.58 13.64
CA MET A 267 -18.15 16.94 14.18
C MET A 267 -18.30 16.60 15.65
N ILE A 268 -17.98 15.36 16.04
CA ILE A 268 -18.23 14.84 17.39
C ILE A 268 -17.14 15.28 18.36
N ASP A 269 -15.87 15.08 17.98
CA ASP A 269 -14.74 15.26 18.90
C ASP A 269 -14.34 16.72 19.08
N PHE A 270 -14.62 17.57 18.10
CA PHE A 270 -14.33 19.00 18.14
C PHE A 270 -15.61 19.85 18.20
N HIS A 271 -16.43 19.86 17.15
CA HIS A 271 -17.53 20.83 17.07
C HIS A 271 -18.56 20.65 18.20
N GLN A 272 -19.12 19.46 18.38
CA GLN A 272 -20.11 19.21 19.44
C GLN A 272 -19.49 19.24 20.84
N ARG A 273 -18.21 18.89 20.96
CA ARG A 273 -17.51 18.92 22.26
C ARG A 273 -17.32 20.35 22.78
N PHE A 274 -17.11 21.32 21.90
CA PHE A 274 -16.88 22.72 22.25
C PHE A 274 -18.08 23.64 21.99
N SER A 275 -19.15 23.15 21.36
CA SER A 275 -20.39 23.90 21.12
C SER A 275 -21.56 23.28 21.87
N THR A 276 -22.28 24.09 22.66
CA THR A 276 -23.48 23.65 23.39
C THR A 276 -24.76 23.89 22.59
N GLY A 277 -25.72 22.96 22.63
CA GLY A 277 -27.11 23.21 22.21
C GLY A 277 -27.43 23.03 20.72
N MET A 278 -26.62 22.27 19.97
CA MET A 278 -26.85 22.08 18.53
C MET A 278 -27.96 21.05 18.25
N GLY A 279 -28.98 21.45 17.49
CA GLY A 279 -30.05 20.54 17.04
C GLY A 279 -29.58 19.51 16.00
N GLN A 280 -30.30 18.39 15.86
CA GLN A 280 -29.93 17.32 14.93
C GLN A 280 -29.84 17.78 13.45
N GLU A 281 -30.74 18.66 12.99
CA GLU A 281 -30.72 19.16 11.62
C GLU A 281 -29.50 20.06 11.34
N GLN A 282 -29.15 20.91 12.31
CA GLN A 282 -27.95 21.74 12.26
C GLN A 282 -26.70 20.86 12.25
N ALA A 283 -26.67 19.83 13.09
CA ALA A 283 -25.57 18.87 13.14
C ALA A 283 -25.36 18.14 11.81
N TYR A 284 -26.44 17.71 11.16
CA TYR A 284 -26.39 17.09 9.84
C TYR A 284 -25.88 18.06 8.76
N THR A 285 -26.28 19.33 8.82
CA THR A 285 -25.84 20.36 7.87
C THR A 285 -24.35 20.64 8.02
N TRP A 286 -23.86 20.79 9.26
CA TRP A 286 -22.43 20.94 9.54
C TRP A 286 -21.61 19.73 9.12
N SER A 287 -22.09 18.51 9.36
CA SER A 287 -21.42 17.28 8.94
C SER A 287 -21.22 17.22 7.41
N LYS A 288 -22.22 17.67 6.63
CA LYS A 288 -22.08 17.82 5.16
C LYS A 288 -21.00 18.85 4.80
N GLY A 289 -20.97 19.99 5.51
CA GLY A 289 -19.92 21.00 5.34
C GLY A 289 -18.52 20.47 5.62
N TYR A 290 -18.33 19.71 6.70
CA TYR A 290 -17.04 19.07 7.00
C TYR A 290 -16.65 18.02 5.96
N THR A 291 -17.61 17.24 5.46
CA THR A 291 -17.35 16.27 4.38
C THR A 291 -16.82 16.99 3.13
N PHE A 292 -17.42 18.13 2.76
CA PHE A 292 -16.96 18.94 1.64
C PHE A 292 -15.56 19.52 1.89
N LEU A 293 -15.32 20.10 3.08
CA LEU A 293 -14.02 20.65 3.47
C LEU A 293 -12.90 19.62 3.37
N TRP A 294 -13.11 18.43 3.93
CA TRP A 294 -12.13 17.35 3.85
C TRP A 294 -11.95 16.85 2.40
N GLY A 295 -13.00 16.85 1.59
CA GLY A 295 -12.92 16.55 0.16
C GLY A 295 -11.98 17.52 -0.58
N VAL A 296 -12.15 18.83 -0.36
CA VAL A 296 -11.26 19.86 -0.92
C VAL A 296 -9.83 19.68 -0.43
N PHE A 297 -9.64 19.46 0.87
CA PHE A 297 -8.32 19.20 1.45
C PHE A 297 -7.62 17.99 0.82
N CYS A 298 -8.34 16.88 0.61
CA CYS A 298 -7.81 15.69 -0.05
C CYS A 298 -7.43 15.96 -1.52
N ILE A 299 -8.23 16.74 -2.26
CA ILE A 299 -7.91 17.12 -3.65
C ILE A 299 -6.62 17.94 -3.71
N ILE A 300 -6.46 18.92 -2.82
CA ILE A 300 -5.23 19.74 -2.73
C ILE A 300 -4.05 18.84 -2.41
N THR A 301 -4.16 18.01 -1.38
CA THR A 301 -3.08 17.10 -0.96
C THR A 301 -2.69 16.12 -2.05
N ALA A 302 -3.67 15.61 -2.83
CA ALA A 302 -3.43 14.70 -3.93
C ALA A 302 -2.55 15.32 -5.05
N GLN A 303 -2.59 16.64 -5.25
CA GLN A 303 -1.71 17.31 -6.20
C GLN A 303 -0.22 17.24 -5.81
N PHE A 304 0.07 17.13 -4.51
CA PHE A 304 1.43 17.03 -3.97
C PHE A 304 1.90 15.59 -3.76
N ALA A 305 1.05 14.59 -4.03
CA ALA A 305 1.38 13.18 -3.83
C ALA A 305 2.19 12.56 -4.99
N SER A 306 2.52 13.33 -6.03
CA SER A 306 3.32 12.85 -7.17
C SER A 306 4.75 12.52 -6.74
N GLY A 307 5.28 11.38 -7.21
CA GLY A 307 6.66 10.99 -6.92
C GLY A 307 6.90 10.35 -5.55
N LEU A 308 5.84 10.01 -4.79
CA LEU A 308 5.95 9.19 -3.56
C LEU A 308 6.34 7.73 -3.82
N GLY A 309 6.50 7.35 -5.10
CA GLY A 309 6.91 6.03 -5.51
C GLY A 309 5.75 5.04 -5.54
N SER A 310 5.94 3.87 -4.93
CA SER A 310 4.85 2.89 -4.82
C SER A 310 3.81 3.43 -3.83
N LEU A 311 2.57 3.62 -4.29
CA LEU A 311 1.51 4.21 -3.47
C LEU A 311 1.20 3.36 -2.24
N ILE A 312 1.28 2.03 -2.36
CA ILE A 312 1.09 1.11 -1.23
C ILE A 312 2.19 1.27 -0.17
N GLU A 313 3.44 1.52 -0.60
CA GLU A 313 4.54 1.77 0.33
C GLU A 313 4.37 3.13 1.03
N ALA A 314 4.02 4.18 0.28
CA ALA A 314 3.82 5.51 0.82
C ALA A 314 2.73 5.55 1.90
N VAL A 315 1.59 4.88 1.66
CA VAL A 315 0.50 4.77 2.64
C VAL A 315 0.94 4.00 3.89
N ASN A 316 1.70 2.92 3.73
CA ASN A 316 2.18 2.14 4.88
C ASN A 316 3.24 2.88 5.69
N VAL A 317 4.12 3.65 5.05
CA VAL A 317 5.08 4.52 5.74
C VAL A 317 4.33 5.59 6.53
N LEU A 318 3.40 6.30 5.89
CA LEU A 318 2.63 7.36 6.54
C LEU A 318 1.80 6.81 7.72
N GLY A 319 1.14 5.66 7.52
CA GLY A 319 0.40 4.98 8.58
C GLY A 319 1.32 4.60 9.75
N SER A 320 2.51 4.06 9.46
CA SER A 320 3.43 3.59 10.50
C SER A 320 4.03 4.69 11.37
N LEU A 321 4.01 5.94 10.91
CA LEU A 321 4.40 7.10 11.73
C LEU A 321 3.44 7.35 12.88
N PHE A 322 2.13 7.24 12.64
CA PHE A 322 1.11 7.64 13.61
C PHE A 322 0.43 6.46 14.33
N TYR A 323 0.23 5.33 13.64
CA TYR A 323 -0.56 4.22 14.16
C TYR A 323 0.04 3.61 15.43
N GLY A 324 1.36 3.52 15.54
CA GLY A 324 2.01 2.99 16.75
C GLY A 324 1.66 3.79 18.01
N VAL A 325 1.77 5.12 17.94
CA VAL A 325 1.50 6.02 19.07
C VAL A 325 0.03 5.96 19.48
N ILE A 326 -0.89 5.99 18.50
CA ILE A 326 -2.33 5.86 18.76
C ILE A 326 -2.63 4.53 19.45
N LEU A 327 -2.07 3.42 18.97
CA LEU A 327 -2.23 2.11 19.61
C LEU A 327 -1.72 2.14 21.06
N GLY A 328 -0.56 2.76 21.31
CA GLY A 328 0.00 2.92 22.66
C GLY A 328 -0.94 3.66 23.62
N ILE A 329 -1.65 4.70 23.15
CA ILE A 329 -2.66 5.43 23.95
C ILE A 329 -3.79 4.48 24.37
N PHE A 330 -4.34 3.70 23.43
CA PHE A 330 -5.42 2.76 23.70
C PHE A 330 -4.97 1.60 24.61
N LEU A 331 -3.77 1.07 24.39
CA LEU A 331 -3.20 0.02 25.24
C LEU A 331 -3.00 0.52 26.69
N ALA A 332 -2.49 1.74 26.86
CA ALA A 332 -2.35 2.36 28.18
C ALA A 332 -3.73 2.51 28.85
N ALA A 333 -4.73 3.00 28.12
CA ALA A 333 -6.08 3.20 28.63
C ALA A 333 -6.79 1.90 29.05
N PHE A 334 -6.63 0.81 28.28
CA PHE A 334 -7.31 -0.46 28.56
C PHE A 334 -6.58 -1.35 29.55
N TYR A 335 -5.26 -1.47 29.43
CA TYR A 335 -4.49 -2.46 30.20
C TYR A 335 -3.74 -1.85 31.39
N VAL A 336 -3.65 -0.51 31.48
CA VAL A 336 -2.93 0.18 32.54
C VAL A 336 -3.83 1.21 33.24
N PRO A 337 -4.94 0.78 33.88
CA PRO A 337 -6.01 1.65 34.35
C PRO A 337 -5.60 2.67 35.43
N PHE A 338 -4.44 2.49 36.07
CA PHE A 338 -3.92 3.45 37.06
C PHE A 338 -3.23 4.67 36.43
N VAL A 339 -2.91 4.63 35.13
CA VAL A 339 -2.29 5.74 34.41
C VAL A 339 -3.37 6.76 34.03
N LYS A 340 -3.16 8.02 34.43
CA LYS A 340 -4.14 9.10 34.21
C LYS A 340 -3.92 9.79 32.86
N GLY A 341 -4.97 10.40 32.33
CA GLY A 341 -4.96 11.05 31.00
C GLY A 341 -3.84 12.08 30.78
N ARG A 342 -3.42 12.82 31.82
CA ARG A 342 -2.28 13.75 31.71
C ARG A 342 -0.95 13.04 31.40
N ALA A 343 -0.71 11.88 32.02
CA ALA A 343 0.48 11.09 31.76
C ALA A 343 0.46 10.52 30.33
N VAL A 344 -0.69 9.98 29.91
CA VAL A 344 -0.89 9.45 28.55
C VAL A 344 -0.71 10.54 27.49
N PHE A 345 -1.24 11.74 27.72
CA PHE A 345 -1.11 12.86 26.77
C PHE A 345 0.36 13.23 26.51
N TRP A 346 1.15 13.44 27.56
CA TRP A 346 2.57 13.77 27.38
C TRP A 346 3.38 12.60 26.83
N ALA A 347 3.03 11.37 27.20
CA ALA A 347 3.62 10.17 26.62
C ALA A 347 3.33 10.05 25.13
N ALA A 348 2.12 10.40 24.68
CA ALA A 348 1.75 10.43 23.27
C ALA A 348 2.56 11.47 22.49
N VAL A 349 2.65 12.70 23.00
CA VAL A 349 3.42 13.79 22.35
C VAL A 349 4.89 13.41 22.22
N LEU A 350 5.52 12.93 23.29
CA LEU A 350 6.94 12.54 23.26
C LEU A 350 7.17 11.23 22.50
N GLY A 351 6.21 10.31 22.52
CA GLY A 351 6.22 9.09 21.72
C GLY A 351 6.20 9.41 20.22
N GLU A 352 5.33 10.34 19.79
CA GLU A 352 5.26 10.81 18.40
C GLU A 352 6.57 11.48 17.96
N LEU A 353 7.11 12.37 18.78
CA LEU A 353 8.43 12.98 18.51
C LEU A 353 9.54 11.92 18.42
N GLY A 354 9.48 10.89 19.27
CA GLY A 354 10.39 9.75 19.22
C GLY A 354 10.28 8.95 17.91
N VAL A 355 9.06 8.65 17.45
CA VAL A 355 8.83 7.95 16.19
C VAL A 355 9.31 8.77 14.99
N ILE A 356 9.01 10.07 14.96
CA ILE A 356 9.51 10.99 13.92
C ILE A 356 11.04 11.02 13.93
N ALA A 357 11.67 11.08 15.11
CA ALA A 357 13.13 11.05 15.22
C ALA A 357 13.72 9.73 14.68
N LEU A 358 13.13 8.57 15.02
CA LEU A 358 13.53 7.26 14.49
C LEU A 358 13.42 7.22 12.96
N PHE A 359 12.31 7.73 12.41
CA PHE A 359 12.11 7.80 10.96
C PHE A 359 13.14 8.69 10.27
N LEU A 360 13.44 9.87 10.82
CA LEU A 360 14.46 10.77 10.27
C LEU A 360 15.86 10.15 10.34
N LEU A 361 16.21 9.51 11.46
CA LEU A 361 17.50 8.84 11.62
C LEU A 361 17.69 7.71 10.61
N ASP A 362 16.66 6.90 10.32
CA ASP A 362 16.71 5.91 9.23
C ASP A 362 16.84 6.59 7.86
N ARG A 363 16.06 7.64 7.62
CA ARG A 363 16.08 8.40 6.35
C ARG A 363 17.45 9.01 6.05
N TYR A 364 18.17 9.48 7.06
CA TYR A 364 19.52 10.02 6.94
C TYR A 364 20.63 8.96 7.02
N GLY A 365 20.29 7.68 7.18
CA GLY A 365 21.23 6.56 7.15
C GLY A 365 21.97 6.30 8.47
N TYR A 366 21.55 6.91 9.57
CA TYR A 366 22.08 6.62 10.91
C TYR A 366 21.49 5.33 11.50
N LEU A 367 20.29 4.96 11.07
CA LEU A 367 19.62 3.72 11.44
C LEU A 367 19.28 2.91 10.18
N GLY A 368 19.12 1.60 10.35
CA GLY A 368 18.58 0.70 9.34
C GLY A 368 17.32 0.03 9.85
N LEU A 369 16.23 0.80 9.94
CA LEU A 369 14.97 0.37 10.54
C LEU A 369 13.83 0.46 9.53
N GLY A 370 13.24 -0.69 9.19
CA GLY A 370 12.06 -0.76 8.34
C GLY A 370 10.87 -0.04 8.98
N PHE A 371 10.09 0.69 8.17
CA PHE A 371 8.98 1.53 8.66
C PHE A 371 7.94 0.75 9.49
N LEU A 372 7.76 -0.57 9.27
CA LEU A 372 6.82 -1.37 10.05
C LEU A 372 7.17 -1.40 11.55
N TRP A 373 8.45 -1.31 11.90
CA TRP A 373 8.91 -1.30 13.28
C TRP A 373 8.58 0.01 14.02
N LEU A 374 8.27 1.09 13.30
CA LEU A 374 7.80 2.34 13.90
C LEU A 374 6.47 2.13 14.65
N ASN A 375 5.61 1.21 14.18
CA ASN A 375 4.38 0.86 14.88
C ASN A 375 4.66 0.26 16.27
N VAL A 376 5.63 -0.65 16.33
CA VAL A 376 6.05 -1.32 17.58
C VAL A 376 6.70 -0.31 18.51
N ALA A 377 7.66 0.46 17.98
CA ALA A 377 8.37 1.48 18.72
C ALA A 377 7.41 2.52 19.30
N GLY A 378 6.49 3.05 18.49
CA GLY A 378 5.50 4.04 18.93
C GLY A 378 4.61 3.52 20.06
N ALA A 379 4.08 2.30 19.92
CA ALA A 379 3.21 1.73 20.94
C ALA A 379 3.95 1.51 22.28
N LEU A 380 5.17 0.98 22.22
CA LEU A 380 5.99 0.74 23.40
C LEU A 380 6.49 2.04 24.04
N LEU A 381 6.92 3.02 23.24
CA LEU A 381 7.35 4.32 23.73
C LEU A 381 6.25 4.99 24.54
N VAL A 382 5.01 5.02 24.03
CA VAL A 382 3.88 5.60 24.76
C VAL A 382 3.62 4.83 26.06
N LEU A 383 3.59 3.49 26.04
CA LEU A 383 3.37 2.69 27.25
C LEU A 383 4.42 2.96 28.32
N VAL A 384 5.70 2.95 27.94
CA VAL A 384 6.82 3.18 28.87
C VAL A 384 6.80 4.61 29.41
N LEU A 385 6.66 5.61 28.54
CA LEU A 385 6.61 7.02 28.95
C LEU A 385 5.40 7.31 29.83
N ALA A 386 4.24 6.72 29.53
CA ALA A 386 3.03 6.93 30.32
C ALA A 386 3.17 6.36 31.73
N LEU A 387 3.82 5.19 31.88
CA LEU A 387 4.18 4.63 33.18
C LEU A 387 5.14 5.55 33.94
N LEU A 388 6.23 5.98 33.30
CA LEU A 388 7.22 6.85 33.92
C LEU A 388 6.60 8.19 34.38
N PHE A 389 5.79 8.82 33.54
CA PHE A 389 5.10 10.05 33.92
C PHE A 389 4.07 9.85 35.01
N GLN A 390 3.36 8.71 35.03
CA GLN A 390 2.44 8.41 36.11
C GLN A 390 3.16 8.22 37.45
N PHE A 391 4.30 7.53 37.46
CA PHE A 391 5.13 7.39 38.67
C PHE A 391 5.65 8.74 39.14
N TYR A 392 6.14 9.57 38.22
CA TYR A 392 6.61 10.92 38.55
C TYR A 392 5.48 11.80 39.13
N LEU A 393 4.32 11.86 38.47
CA LEU A 393 3.17 12.65 38.92
C LEU A 393 2.60 12.16 40.26
N SER A 394 2.54 10.85 40.47
CA SER A 394 2.08 10.28 41.75
C SER A 394 3.06 10.54 42.90
N SER A 395 4.38 10.62 42.61
CA SER A 395 5.39 11.00 43.61
C SER A 395 5.28 12.47 44.04
N LEU A 396 4.92 13.37 43.12
CA LEU A 396 4.69 14.78 43.41
C LEU A 396 3.42 15.00 44.25
N GLY A 397 2.36 14.25 43.96
CA GLY A 397 1.10 14.32 44.71
C GLY A 397 1.15 13.73 46.12
N LYS A 398 2.21 13.00 46.50
CA LYS A 398 2.46 12.54 47.88
C LYS A 398 3.30 13.52 48.71
N LYS A 399 3.90 14.54 48.08
CA LYS A 399 4.72 15.57 48.74
C LYS A 399 3.95 16.85 49.05
N GLN A 400 2.70 16.95 48.60
CA GLN A 400 1.70 17.91 49.06
C GLN A 400 0.73 17.19 49.99
#